data_AF-A0A7V1IFH5-F1
#
_entry.id   AF-A0A7V1IFH5-F1
#
_cell.length_a   1.000
_cell.length_b   1.000
_cell.length_c   1.000
_cell.angle_alpha   90.00
_cell.angle_beta   90.00
_cell.angle_gamma   90.00
#
_symmetry.space_group_name_H-M   'P 1'
#
loop_
_entity.id
_entity.type
_entity.pdbx_description
1 polymer ?
#
loop_
_entity_poly.entity_id
_entity_poly.type
_entity_poly.pdbx_seq_one_letter_code
_entity_poly.pdbx_strand_id
1 'polypeptide(L)'
;MRTMKGESVQQTALTFRAIARGEPAWLHDLRRRAWEVYRESPLPDRVRHLWRYTDPRVFLPEGLEDLMGILPPGGNGKMVETPSLPPEYAGFGTHRADRTVLTVLEPGLREKGVVLADLAGAVRERGELVSEHLARQVGGEFGKFEALN
;
A
#
# COMPACT_ATOMS: atom_id res chain seq x y z
N MET A 1 33.45 26.69 -36.37
CA MET A 1 32.23 25.89 -36.61
C MET A 1 32.50 24.48 -36.09
N ARG A 2 32.09 24.17 -34.86
CA ARG A 2 32.36 22.88 -34.20
C ARG A 2 31.02 22.36 -33.67
N THR A 3 30.46 21.39 -34.38
CA THR A 3 29.15 20.81 -34.13
C THR A 3 29.22 19.93 -32.88
N MET A 4 28.62 20.37 -31.78
CA MET A 4 28.42 19.53 -30.58
C MET A 4 27.15 18.71 -30.80
N LYS A 5 27.35 17.44 -31.11
CA LYS A 5 26.32 16.39 -31.04
C LYS A 5 26.34 15.91 -29.58
N GLY A 6 25.27 16.14 -28.84
CA GLY A 6 25.22 15.84 -27.40
C GLY A 6 23.84 15.34 -27.01
N GLU A 7 23.66 14.04 -27.19
CA GLU A 7 22.85 13.12 -26.39
C GLU A 7 21.42 13.54 -26.05
N SER A 8 20.47 12.94 -26.77
CA SER A 8 19.12 12.77 -26.27
C SER A 8 19.19 12.02 -24.94
N VAL A 9 18.85 12.71 -23.85
CA VAL A 9 18.56 12.08 -22.56
C VAL A 9 17.37 11.15 -22.81
N GLN A 10 17.65 9.87 -23.01
CA GLN A 10 16.59 8.87 -22.89
C GLN A 10 16.16 8.92 -21.43
N GLN A 11 14.99 9.52 -21.20
CA GLN A 11 14.29 9.37 -19.93
C GLN A 11 14.02 7.89 -19.78
N THR A 12 14.85 7.21 -18.97
CA THR A 12 14.58 5.85 -18.52
C THR A 12 13.20 5.89 -17.87
N ALA A 13 12.18 5.39 -18.57
CA ALA A 13 10.85 5.24 -18.01
C ALA A 13 11.02 4.41 -16.74
N LEU A 14 10.81 5.05 -15.59
CA LEU A 14 11.05 4.44 -14.30
C LEU A 14 9.99 3.35 -14.11
N THR A 15 10.39 2.09 -14.25
CA THR A 15 9.46 0.98 -14.25
C THR A 15 8.98 0.75 -12.81
N PHE A 16 7.85 1.35 -12.46
CA PHE A 16 7.01 0.79 -11.40
C PHE A 16 6.70 -0.67 -11.76
N ARG A 17 6.43 -1.49 -10.76
CA ARG A 17 6.13 -2.91 -10.95
C ARG A 17 4.97 -3.16 -11.91
N ALA A 18 4.96 -4.35 -12.51
CA ALA A 18 3.80 -4.83 -13.24
C ALA A 18 2.55 -4.91 -12.35
N ILE A 19 1.38 -4.83 -12.98
CA ILE A 19 0.10 -5.02 -12.30
C ILE A 19 0.03 -6.42 -11.70
N ALA A 20 -0.36 -6.51 -10.43
CA ALA A 20 -0.44 -7.79 -9.75
C ALA A 20 -1.70 -8.57 -10.17
N ARG A 21 -1.68 -9.89 -10.02
CA ARG A 21 -2.84 -10.74 -10.30
C ARG A 21 -4.02 -10.34 -9.40
N GLY A 22 -5.17 -10.03 -10.00
CA GLY A 22 -6.37 -9.62 -9.26
C GLY A 22 -6.34 -8.18 -8.75
N GLU A 23 -5.31 -7.40 -9.10
CA GLU A 23 -5.26 -5.96 -8.83
C GLU A 23 -5.98 -5.21 -9.95
N PRO A 24 -6.98 -4.37 -9.63
CA PRO A 24 -7.63 -3.53 -10.63
C PRO A 24 -6.72 -2.36 -11.04
N ALA A 25 -6.89 -1.89 -12.28
CA ALA A 25 -6.06 -0.82 -12.85
C ALA A 25 -6.03 0.46 -12.00
N TRP A 26 -7.17 0.86 -11.42
CA TRP A 26 -7.24 2.04 -10.56
C TRP A 26 -6.34 1.93 -9.32
N LEU A 27 -6.23 0.75 -8.72
CA LEU A 27 -5.41 0.53 -7.53
C LEU A 27 -3.93 0.51 -7.90
N HIS A 28 -3.60 -0.09 -9.04
CA HIS A 28 -2.24 -0.06 -9.59
C HIS A 28 -1.79 1.39 -9.86
N ASP A 29 -2.64 2.19 -10.52
CA ASP A 29 -2.36 3.60 -10.79
C ASP A 29 -2.24 4.43 -9.51
N LEU A 30 -3.09 4.18 -8.51
CA LEU A 30 -3.00 4.83 -7.20
C LEU A 30 -1.63 4.57 -6.56
N ARG A 31 -1.17 3.31 -6.56
CA ARG A 31 0.13 2.93 -6.00
C ARG A 31 1.30 3.45 -6.81
N ARG A 32 1.19 3.48 -8.14
CA ARG A 32 2.21 4.04 -9.03
C ARG A 32 2.41 5.53 -8.76
N ARG A 33 1.32 6.29 -8.63
CA ARG A 33 1.38 7.72 -8.28
C ARG A 33 1.99 7.93 -6.89
N ALA A 34 1.57 7.16 -5.90
CA ALA A 34 2.17 7.21 -4.57
C ALA A 34 3.69 6.94 -4.61
N TRP A 35 4.14 6.00 -5.44
CA TRP A 35 5.56 5.76 -5.65
C TRP A 35 6.31 6.95 -6.28
N GLU A 36 5.72 7.58 -7.29
CA GLU A 36 6.27 8.79 -7.91
C GLU A 36 6.42 9.90 -6.85
N VAL A 37 5.37 10.16 -6.06
CA VAL A 37 5.38 11.13 -4.96
C VAL A 37 6.43 10.79 -3.92
N TYR A 38 6.56 9.52 -3.51
CA TYR A 38 7.57 9.10 -2.55
C TYR A 38 8.97 9.50 -3.03
N ARG A 39 9.28 9.25 -4.30
CA ARG A 39 10.61 9.50 -4.85
C ARG A 39 10.92 10.98 -4.99
N GLU A 40 9.93 11.79 -5.35
CA GLU A 40 10.08 13.23 -5.55
C GLU A 40 9.98 14.01 -4.24
N SER A 41 9.29 13.47 -3.23
CA SER A 41 9.09 14.14 -1.95
C SER A 41 10.39 14.25 -1.15
N PRO A 42 10.70 15.44 -0.61
CA PRO A 42 11.79 15.59 0.34
C PRO A 42 11.46 14.85 1.64
N LEU A 43 12.48 14.61 2.45
CA LEU A 43 12.26 14.16 3.82
C LEU A 43 11.44 15.21 4.60
N PRO A 44 10.59 14.78 5.54
CA PRO A 44 9.86 15.72 6.39
C PRO A 44 10.80 16.68 7.14
N ASP A 45 10.45 17.96 7.14
CA ASP A 45 11.18 18.99 7.88
C ASP A 45 10.99 18.80 9.39
N ARG A 46 12.09 18.70 10.14
CA ARG A 46 12.04 18.47 11.59
C ARG A 46 11.52 19.67 12.38
N VAL A 47 11.63 20.89 11.86
CA VAL A 47 11.18 22.11 12.54
C VAL A 47 9.70 22.38 12.26
N ARG A 48 9.26 22.20 11.01
CA ARG A 48 7.93 22.56 10.53
C ARG A 48 6.91 21.43 10.64
N HIS A 49 7.36 20.18 10.66
CA HIS A 49 6.47 19.01 10.76
C HIS A 49 6.55 18.37 12.14
N LEU A 50 5.81 17.26 12.33
CA LEU A 50 5.77 16.49 13.57
C LEU A 50 7.09 15.75 13.92
N TRP A 51 8.17 16.04 13.19
CA TRP A 51 9.47 15.34 13.24
C TRP A 51 10.52 16.05 14.13
N ARG A 52 10.09 16.95 15.03
CA ARG A 52 11.00 17.76 15.88
C ARG A 52 12.03 16.94 16.65
N TYR A 53 11.61 15.83 17.23
CA TYR A 53 12.45 15.01 18.08
C TYR A 53 12.90 13.70 17.43
N THR A 54 12.54 13.49 16.16
CA THR A 54 12.76 12.23 15.45
C THR A 54 13.47 12.50 14.13
N ASP A 55 14.55 11.77 13.85
CA ASP A 55 15.20 11.84 12.54
C ASP A 55 14.46 10.95 11.54
N PRO A 56 13.84 11.49 10.48
CA PRO A 56 13.09 10.67 9.52
C PRO A 56 13.97 9.69 8.74
N ARG A 57 15.28 9.95 8.62
CA ARG A 57 16.19 9.11 7.82
C ARG A 57 16.28 7.67 8.31
N VAL A 58 16.06 7.44 9.61
CA VAL A 58 16.15 6.10 10.22
C VAL A 58 15.01 5.17 9.79
N PHE A 59 13.96 5.71 9.18
CA PHE A 59 12.80 4.94 8.70
C PHE A 59 12.85 4.69 7.19
N LEU A 60 13.89 5.13 6.49
CA LEU A 60 14.06 4.82 5.08
C LEU A 60 14.47 3.34 4.94
N PRO A 61 13.70 2.52 4.20
CA PRO A 61 14.08 1.14 3.96
C PRO A 61 15.26 1.08 2.98
N GLU A 62 16.19 0.17 3.23
CA GLU A 62 17.26 -0.18 2.30
C GLU A 62 16.73 -1.14 1.23
N GLY A 63 17.25 -1.05 -0.01
CA GLY A 63 16.90 -1.99 -1.11
C GLY A 63 15.44 -1.92 -1.56
N LEU A 64 14.81 -0.75 -1.45
CA LEU A 64 13.38 -0.57 -1.71
C LEU A 64 13.00 -0.88 -3.17
N GLU A 65 13.85 -0.49 -4.12
CA GLU A 65 13.68 -0.75 -5.55
C GLU A 65 13.64 -2.26 -5.84
N ASP A 66 14.44 -3.06 -5.14
CA ASP A 66 14.45 -4.52 -5.25
C ASP A 66 13.16 -5.12 -4.67
N LEU A 67 12.65 -4.54 -3.58
CA LEU A 67 11.38 -4.96 -2.95
C LEU A 67 10.15 -4.64 -3.82
N MET A 68 10.22 -3.62 -4.67
CA MET A 68 9.11 -3.26 -5.57
C MET A 68 8.81 -4.33 -6.61
N GLY A 69 9.82 -5.05 -7.09
CA GLY A 69 9.64 -6.17 -8.02
C GLY A 69 8.94 -7.38 -7.39
N ILE A 70 8.82 -7.38 -6.05
CA ILE A 70 8.33 -8.51 -5.25
C ILE A 70 6.93 -8.22 -4.69
N LEU A 71 6.50 -6.96 -4.61
CA LEU A 71 5.29 -6.53 -3.92
C LEU A 71 4.15 -6.12 -4.87
N PRO A 72 2.89 -6.19 -4.45
CA PRO A 72 2.39 -7.19 -3.53
C PRO A 72 2.35 -8.53 -4.28
N PRO A 73 2.96 -9.61 -3.78
CA PRO A 73 2.40 -10.91 -4.12
C PRO A 73 1.09 -11.02 -3.34
N GLY A 74 0.04 -11.55 -3.99
CA GLY A 74 -1.22 -11.84 -3.31
C GLY A 74 -0.98 -12.68 -2.05
N GLY A 75 -1.80 -12.46 -1.01
CA GLY A 75 -1.74 -13.24 0.22
C GLY A 75 -1.65 -14.74 -0.10
N ASN A 76 -0.82 -15.46 0.64
CA ASN A 76 -0.29 -16.78 0.27
C ASN A 76 -1.37 -17.88 0.14
N GLY A 77 -2.67 -17.56 0.29
CA GLY A 77 -3.78 -18.49 0.22
C GLY A 77 -3.69 -19.63 1.24
N LYS A 78 -2.73 -19.57 2.19
CA LYS A 78 -2.54 -20.60 3.18
C LYS A 78 -3.77 -20.57 4.07
N MET A 79 -4.51 -21.67 4.04
CA MET A 79 -5.60 -21.94 4.97
C MET A 79 -4.99 -21.99 6.37
N VAL A 80 -5.09 -20.88 7.10
CA VAL A 80 -4.75 -20.86 8.51
C VAL A 80 -5.99 -21.26 9.27
N GLU A 81 -5.82 -22.13 10.27
CA GLU A 81 -6.91 -22.50 11.16
C GLU A 81 -7.58 -21.24 11.68
N THR A 82 -8.89 -21.17 11.50
CA THR A 82 -9.68 -20.04 11.98
C THR A 82 -9.75 -20.16 13.49
N PRO A 83 -9.11 -19.27 14.27
CA PRO A 83 -9.21 -19.26 15.72
C PRO A 83 -10.68 -19.04 16.10
N SER A 84 -11.12 -19.63 17.21
CA SER A 84 -12.44 -19.33 17.74
C SER A 84 -12.54 -17.84 18.08
N LEU A 85 -13.66 -17.22 17.74
CA LEU A 85 -13.97 -15.85 18.13
C LEU A 85 -14.11 -15.79 19.66
N PRO A 86 -13.26 -15.02 20.37
CA PRO A 86 -13.45 -14.80 21.81
C PRO A 86 -14.85 -14.22 22.07
N PRO A 87 -15.56 -14.64 23.14
CA PRO A 87 -16.93 -14.19 23.40
C PRO A 87 -17.11 -12.67 23.48
N GLU A 88 -16.06 -11.95 23.87
CA GLU A 88 -16.03 -10.48 23.99
C GLU A 88 -15.89 -9.76 22.64
N TYR A 89 -15.57 -10.46 21.55
CA TYR A 89 -15.30 -9.84 20.25
C TYR A 89 -16.41 -10.08 19.24
N ALA A 90 -16.83 -8.98 18.59
CA ALA A 90 -17.69 -9.01 17.42
C ALA A 90 -16.98 -9.55 16.16
N GLY A 91 -15.65 -9.41 16.12
CA GLY A 91 -14.78 -9.88 15.05
C GLY A 91 -13.33 -9.50 15.33
N PHE A 92 -12.38 -10.12 14.63
CA PHE A 92 -10.97 -9.74 14.67
C PHE A 92 -10.28 -10.01 13.34
N GLY A 93 -9.21 -9.26 13.08
CA GLY A 93 -8.30 -9.47 11.96
C GLY A 93 -6.87 -9.69 12.46
N THR A 94 -6.12 -10.59 11.83
CA THR A 94 -4.68 -10.72 12.08
C THR A 94 -3.91 -10.55 10.78
N HIS A 95 -2.85 -9.74 10.83
CA HIS A 95 -1.90 -9.56 9.74
C HIS A 95 -0.55 -10.03 10.25
N ARG A 96 -0.02 -11.08 9.63
CA ARG A 96 1.29 -11.64 10.00
C ARG A 96 2.36 -11.14 9.04
N ALA A 97 3.60 -11.12 9.50
CA ALA A 97 4.76 -10.71 8.70
C ALA A 97 4.95 -11.57 7.44
N ASP A 98 4.46 -12.81 7.45
CA ASP A 98 4.42 -13.70 6.29
C ASP A 98 3.30 -13.37 5.28
N ARG A 99 2.61 -12.23 5.47
CA ARG A 99 1.50 -11.72 4.65
C ARG A 99 0.23 -12.58 4.70
N THR A 100 0.16 -13.51 5.66
CA THR A 100 -1.10 -14.16 5.98
C THR A 100 -2.03 -13.15 6.63
N VAL A 101 -3.22 -13.01 6.05
CA VAL A 101 -4.31 -12.25 6.65
C VAL A 101 -5.47 -13.20 6.95
N LEU A 102 -6.03 -13.04 8.13
CA LEU A 102 -7.19 -13.78 8.60
C LEU A 102 -8.18 -12.78 9.18
N THR A 103 -9.44 -12.93 8.83
CA THR A 103 -10.55 -12.15 9.37
C THR A 103 -11.67 -13.06 9.85
N VAL A 104 -12.07 -12.89 11.10
CA VAL A 104 -13.20 -13.61 11.72
C VAL A 104 -14.23 -12.57 12.13
N LEU A 105 -15.48 -12.80 11.77
CA LEU A 105 -16.59 -11.90 12.09
C LEU A 105 -17.77 -12.76 12.55
N GLU A 106 -18.47 -12.27 13.58
CA GLU A 106 -19.71 -12.87 14.06
C GLU A 106 -20.72 -12.99 12.90
N PRO A 107 -21.31 -14.17 12.65
CA PRO A 107 -22.17 -14.40 11.50
C PRO A 107 -23.36 -13.43 11.38
N GLY A 108 -24.04 -13.12 12.49
CA GLY A 108 -25.19 -12.21 12.52
C GLY A 108 -24.84 -10.76 12.15
N LEU A 109 -23.59 -10.33 12.32
CA LEU A 109 -23.14 -9.00 11.87
C LEU A 109 -23.00 -8.93 10.34
N ARG A 110 -22.64 -10.03 9.67
CA ARG A 110 -22.60 -10.07 8.19
C ARG A 110 -23.99 -9.85 7.60
N GLU A 111 -25.00 -10.47 8.20
CA GLU A 111 -26.41 -10.29 7.80
C GLU A 111 -26.89 -8.84 8.00
N LYS A 112 -26.30 -8.12 8.97
CA LYS A 112 -26.54 -6.69 9.22
C LYS A 112 -25.70 -5.76 8.33
N GLY A 113 -24.94 -6.30 7.39
CA GLY A 113 -24.13 -5.54 6.42
C GLY A 113 -22.73 -5.16 6.91
N VAL A 114 -22.26 -5.68 8.05
CA VAL A 114 -20.89 -5.45 8.51
C VAL A 114 -19.92 -6.26 7.67
N VAL A 115 -18.83 -5.61 7.25
CA VAL A 115 -17.78 -6.21 6.42
C VAL A 115 -16.46 -6.11 7.16
N LEU A 116 -15.81 -7.25 7.35
CA LEU A 116 -14.44 -7.34 7.85
C LEU A 116 -13.64 -8.21 6.89
N ALA A 117 -12.69 -7.58 6.18
CA ALA A 117 -11.88 -8.21 5.15
C ALA A 117 -10.51 -7.52 5.08
N ASP A 118 -9.52 -8.23 4.54
CA ASP A 118 -8.28 -7.61 4.09
C ASP A 118 -8.51 -6.74 2.84
N LEU A 119 -7.55 -5.88 2.50
CA LEU A 119 -7.70 -4.96 1.36
C LEU A 119 -7.89 -5.69 0.02
N ALA A 120 -7.20 -6.81 -0.21
CA ALA A 120 -7.33 -7.57 -1.45
C ALA A 120 -8.72 -8.23 -1.56
N GLY A 121 -9.23 -8.77 -0.45
CA GLY A 121 -10.60 -9.26 -0.34
C GLY A 121 -11.64 -8.17 -0.55
N ALA A 122 -11.48 -7.03 0.13
CA ALA A 122 -12.37 -5.88 0.00
C ALA A 122 -12.40 -5.31 -1.42
N VAL A 123 -11.25 -5.22 -2.09
CA VAL A 123 -11.15 -4.77 -3.49
C VAL A 123 -11.85 -5.75 -4.44
N ARG A 124 -11.68 -7.06 -4.22
CA ARG A 124 -12.32 -8.10 -5.05
C ARG A 124 -13.83 -8.12 -4.89
N GLU A 125 -14.33 -7.96 -3.67
CA GLU A 125 -15.75 -8.14 -3.36
C GLU A 125 -16.54 -6.82 -3.42
N ARG A 126 -15.89 -5.68 -3.17
CA ARG A 126 -16.50 -4.36 -3.02
C ARG A 126 -15.66 -3.24 -3.65
N GLY A 127 -15.10 -3.52 -4.83
CA GLY A 127 -14.13 -2.65 -5.50
C GLY A 127 -14.58 -1.20 -5.67
N GLU A 128 -15.84 -0.96 -6.01
CA GLU A 128 -16.40 0.40 -6.17
C GLU A 128 -16.32 1.20 -4.86
N LEU A 129 -16.85 0.65 -3.76
CA LEU A 129 -16.83 1.28 -2.43
C LEU A 129 -15.39 1.53 -1.95
N VAL A 130 -14.49 0.56 -2.16
CA VAL A 130 -13.08 0.73 -1.79
C VAL A 130 -12.44 1.83 -2.63
N SER A 131 -12.69 1.87 -3.94
CA SER A 131 -12.11 2.89 -4.83
C SER A 131 -12.59 4.31 -4.50
N GLU A 132 -13.81 4.47 -4.01
CA GLU A 132 -14.37 5.77 -3.63
C GLU A 132 -13.72 6.36 -2.36
N HIS A 133 -13.29 5.49 -1.44
CA HIS A 133 -12.86 5.90 -0.10
C HIS A 133 -11.36 5.70 0.18
N LEU A 134 -10.71 4.74 -0.48
CA LEU A 134 -9.29 4.48 -0.26
C LEU A 134 -8.45 5.72 -0.62
N ALA A 135 -7.49 6.04 0.25
CA ALA A 135 -6.58 7.19 0.10
C ALA A 135 -7.24 8.59 0.11
N ARG A 136 -8.52 8.72 0.46
CA ARG A 136 -9.23 10.01 0.44
C ARG A 136 -8.86 10.94 1.61
N GLN A 137 -8.60 10.37 2.79
CA GLN A 137 -8.17 11.15 3.97
C GLN A 137 -6.66 11.22 4.10
N VAL A 138 -5.98 10.09 3.85
CA VAL A 138 -4.52 9.98 3.87
C VAL A 138 -4.12 9.24 2.60
N GLY A 139 -3.68 10.01 1.60
CA GLY A 139 -3.21 9.50 0.31
C GLY A 139 -1.71 9.70 0.14
N GLY A 140 -1.17 9.26 -1.00
CA GLY A 140 0.27 9.37 -1.26
C GLY A 140 0.80 10.80 -1.25
N GLU A 141 -0.04 11.78 -1.61
CA GLU A 141 0.32 13.20 -1.58
C GLU A 141 0.44 13.81 -0.18
N PHE A 142 0.08 13.07 0.87
CA PHE A 142 0.08 13.60 2.24
C PHE A 142 1.50 13.81 2.79
N GLY A 143 2.46 13.03 2.30
CA GLY A 143 3.86 13.12 2.70
C GLY A 143 4.66 11.93 2.22
N LYS A 144 5.99 12.01 2.39
CA LYS A 144 6.91 10.98 1.91
C LYS A 144 6.58 9.60 2.48
N PHE A 145 6.25 9.47 3.77
CA PHE A 145 6.03 8.15 4.36
C PHE A 145 4.64 7.59 4.04
N GLU A 146 3.65 8.45 3.86
CA GLU A 146 2.30 8.09 3.41
C GLU A 146 2.32 7.60 1.96
N ALA A 147 3.17 8.22 1.13
CA ALA A 147 3.46 7.78 -0.24
C ALA A 147 4.09 6.38 -0.33
N LEU A 148 4.77 5.94 0.73
CA LEU A 148 5.48 4.65 0.79
C LEU A 148 4.62 3.49 1.32
N ASN A 149 3.41 3.74 1.82
CA ASN A 149 2.55 2.74 2.47
C ASN A 149 2.04 1.64 1.52
#